data_AF-A0AAI8MGB2-F1
#
_entry.id   AF-A0AAI8MGB2-F1
#
_cell.length_a   1.000
_cell.length_b   1.000
_cell.length_c   1.000
_cell.angle_alpha   90.00
_cell.angle_beta   90.00
_cell.angle_gamma   90.00
#
_symmetry.space_group_name_H-M   'P 1'
#
loop_
_entity.id
_entity.type
_entity.pdbx_description
1 polymer ?
#
loop_
_entity_poly.entity_id
_entity_poly.type
_entity_poly.pdbx_seq_one_letter_code
_entity_poly.pdbx_strand_id
1 'polypeptide(L)'
;MRRSRFTENEIIHLLAEASSGVSIAEICKTAGITERTFYRWRRSFGTLDVPAVQQMNDLKSENLRLRGLVNNLFELLRKADGGVRKDEVPSQSPTAPREPSRASRIAAEKCGGALTGRFSSVRVNP
;
A
#
# COMPACT_ATOMS: atom_id res chain seq x y z
N MET A 1 -19.55 2.41 -3.23
CA MET A 1 -20.57 2.38 -4.31
C MET A 1 -20.74 0.94 -4.76
N ARG A 2 -21.97 0.49 -5.02
CA ARG A 2 -22.16 -0.76 -5.78
C ARG A 2 -21.49 -0.62 -7.14
N ARG A 3 -20.90 -1.71 -7.64
CA ARG A 3 -20.33 -1.73 -9.01
C ARG A 3 -21.43 -1.36 -10.00
N SER A 4 -21.11 -0.47 -10.93
CA SER A 4 -22.01 -0.15 -12.03
C SER A 4 -22.25 -1.40 -12.87
N ARG A 5 -23.48 -1.58 -13.36
CA ARG A 5 -23.79 -2.62 -14.35
C ARG A 5 -23.25 -2.27 -15.75
N PHE A 6 -22.95 -1.00 -15.97
CA PHE A 6 -22.41 -0.46 -17.20
C PHE A 6 -20.89 -0.37 -17.12
N THR A 7 -20.24 -0.78 -18.20
CA THR A 7 -18.81 -0.59 -18.45
C THR A 7 -18.48 0.88 -18.73
N GLU A 8 -17.21 1.27 -18.56
CA GLU A 8 -16.78 2.65 -18.84
C GLU A 8 -17.05 3.05 -20.30
N ASN A 9 -16.83 2.13 -21.26
CA ASN A 9 -17.09 2.37 -22.68
C ASN A 9 -18.58 2.62 -22.96
N GLU A 10 -19.47 1.80 -22.41
CA GLU A 10 -20.93 1.98 -22.56
C GLU A 10 -21.39 3.32 -22.00
N ILE A 11 -20.84 3.74 -20.84
CA ILE A 11 -21.15 5.04 -20.25
C ILE A 11 -20.75 6.18 -21.18
N ILE A 12 -19.55 6.10 -21.78
CA ILE A 12 -19.06 7.14 -22.69
C ILE A 12 -19.89 7.17 -23.97
N HIS A 13 -20.29 6.03 -24.51
CA HIS A 13 -21.19 5.98 -25.66
C HIS A 13 -22.53 6.68 -25.37
N LEU A 14 -23.14 6.44 -24.22
CA LEU A 14 -24.38 7.13 -23.82
C LEU A 14 -24.17 8.65 -23.64
N LEU A 15 -23.00 9.07 -23.15
CA LEU A 15 -22.65 10.50 -23.05
C LEU A 15 -22.40 11.13 -24.43
N ALA A 16 -21.86 10.37 -25.38
CA ALA A 16 -21.65 10.80 -26.75
C ALA A 16 -22.98 10.96 -27.51
N GLU A 17 -23.96 10.07 -27.31
CA GLU A 17 -25.32 10.21 -27.85
C GLU A 17 -26.01 11.49 -27.38
N ALA A 18 -25.85 11.85 -26.10
CA ALA A 18 -26.36 13.12 -25.60
C ALA A 18 -25.65 14.33 -26.25
N SER A 19 -24.38 14.17 -26.61
CA SER A 19 -23.59 15.22 -27.28
C SER A 19 -23.93 15.32 -28.77
N SER A 20 -24.40 14.25 -29.40
CA SER A 20 -24.90 14.24 -30.78
C SER A 20 -26.34 14.76 -30.93
N GLY A 21 -27.00 15.09 -29.81
CA GLY A 21 -28.31 15.75 -29.79
C GLY A 21 -29.48 14.88 -29.37
N VAL A 22 -29.25 13.62 -28.95
CA VAL A 22 -30.30 12.77 -28.39
C VAL A 22 -30.72 13.30 -27.01
N SER A 23 -32.02 13.28 -26.71
CA SER A 23 -32.51 13.81 -25.44
C SER A 23 -32.06 12.94 -24.26
N ILE A 24 -31.63 13.58 -23.18
CA ILE A 24 -31.18 12.89 -21.96
C ILE A 24 -32.31 12.01 -21.37
N ALA A 25 -33.57 12.46 -21.49
CA ALA A 25 -34.74 11.73 -21.03
C ALA A 25 -34.93 10.40 -21.79
N GLU A 26 -34.74 10.40 -23.12
CA GLU A 26 -34.80 9.18 -23.93
C GLU A 26 -33.66 8.23 -23.58
N ILE A 27 -32.43 8.74 -23.46
CA ILE A 27 -31.26 7.95 -23.06
C ILE A 27 -31.48 7.28 -21.70
N CYS A 28 -32.03 8.03 -20.73
CA CYS A 28 -32.33 7.50 -19.40
C CYS A 28 -33.39 6.40 -19.46
N LYS A 29 -34.40 6.56 -20.32
CA LYS A 29 -35.47 5.58 -20.51
C LYS A 29 -34.99 4.31 -21.22
N THR A 30 -34.18 4.43 -22.27
CA THR A 30 -33.64 3.29 -23.03
C THR A 30 -32.60 2.51 -22.22
N ALA A 31 -31.68 3.21 -21.56
CA ALA A 31 -30.67 2.59 -20.71
C ALA A 31 -31.20 2.14 -19.34
N GLY A 32 -32.43 2.50 -18.96
CA GLY A 32 -33.00 2.13 -17.66
C GLY A 32 -32.26 2.77 -16.47
N ILE A 33 -31.78 4.00 -16.64
CA ILE A 33 -31.06 4.76 -15.62
C ILE A 33 -31.82 6.03 -15.22
N THR A 34 -31.47 6.58 -14.07
CA THR A 34 -31.99 7.88 -13.64
C THR A 34 -31.13 9.02 -14.17
N GLU A 35 -31.72 10.20 -14.40
CA GLU A 35 -30.97 11.40 -14.81
C GLU A 35 -29.85 11.75 -13.83
N ARG A 36 -30.07 11.55 -12.52
CA ARG A 36 -29.03 11.72 -11.49
C ARG A 36 -27.79 10.86 -11.78
N THR A 37 -27.99 9.65 -12.29
CA THR A 37 -26.89 8.76 -12.66
C THR A 37 -26.18 9.24 -13.91
N PHE A 38 -26.94 9.69 -14.92
CA PHE A 38 -26.39 10.27 -16.14
C PHE A 38 -25.50 11.49 -15.85
N TYR A 39 -25.96 12.46 -15.05
CA TYR A 39 -25.15 13.63 -14.70
C TYR A 39 -23.93 13.28 -13.83
N ARG A 40 -24.05 12.25 -12.97
CA ARG A 40 -22.89 11.74 -12.22
C ARG A 40 -21.83 11.19 -13.17
N TRP A 41 -22.24 10.42 -14.17
CA TRP A 41 -21.33 9.94 -15.21
C TRP A 41 -20.74 11.07 -16.04
N ARG A 42 -21.54 12.07 -16.42
CA ARG A 42 -21.05 13.25 -17.15
C ARG A 42 -19.97 14.00 -16.38
N ARG A 43 -20.05 14.09 -15.04
CA ARG A 43 -18.98 14.68 -14.22
C ARG A 43 -17.70 13.84 -14.20
N SER A 44 -17.81 12.51 -14.24
CA SER A 44 -16.65 11.60 -14.16
C SER A 44 -16.00 11.29 -15.51
N PHE A 45 -16.80 11.19 -16.57
CA PHE A 45 -16.39 10.71 -17.89
C PHE A 45 -16.63 11.74 -19.01
N GLY A 46 -17.27 12.89 -18.74
CA GLY A 46 -17.66 13.84 -19.77
C GLY A 46 -16.51 14.58 -20.47
N THR A 47 -15.28 14.50 -19.95
CA THR A 47 -14.07 15.01 -20.63
C THR A 47 -13.26 13.90 -21.30
N LEU A 48 -13.70 12.65 -21.19
CA LEU A 48 -13.00 11.48 -21.73
C LEU A 48 -13.66 11.05 -23.03
N ASP A 49 -12.85 10.95 -24.08
CA ASP A 49 -13.26 10.40 -25.37
C ASP A 49 -13.14 8.86 -25.37
N VAL A 50 -13.95 8.18 -26.18
CA VAL A 50 -13.96 6.70 -26.31
C VAL A 50 -12.55 6.11 -26.55
N PRO A 51 -11.75 6.60 -27.53
CA PRO A 51 -10.39 6.10 -27.74
C PRO A 51 -9.47 6.33 -26.53
N ALA A 52 -9.65 7.42 -25.79
CA ALA A 52 -8.83 7.72 -24.62
C ALA A 52 -9.05 6.69 -23.49
N VAL A 53 -10.27 6.17 -23.36
CA VAL A 53 -10.60 5.16 -22.34
C VAL A 53 -10.14 3.76 -22.72
N GLN A 54 -10.18 3.40 -24.02
CA GLN A 54 -9.52 2.19 -24.49
C GLN A 54 -8.02 2.23 -24.22
N GLN A 55 -7.34 3.30 -24.64
CA GLN A 55 -5.91 3.47 -24.36
C GLN A 55 -5.60 3.44 -22.86
N MET A 56 -6.43 4.06 -22.02
CA MET A 56 -6.24 4.00 -20.57
C MET A 56 -6.35 2.56 -20.03
N ASN A 57 -7.28 1.76 -20.53
CA ASN A 57 -7.44 0.37 -20.11
C ASN A 57 -6.29 -0.51 -20.59
N ASP A 58 -5.81 -0.29 -21.81
CA ASP A 58 -4.63 -0.97 -22.35
C ASP A 58 -3.41 -0.64 -21.50
N LEU A 59 -3.18 0.65 -21.20
CA LEU A 59 -2.09 1.10 -20.32
C LEU A 59 -2.20 0.52 -18.91
N LYS A 60 -3.41 0.41 -18.34
CA LYS A 60 -3.62 -0.24 -17.04
C LYS A 60 -3.25 -1.73 -17.09
N SER A 61 -3.64 -2.44 -18.13
CA SER A 61 -3.33 -3.86 -18.29
C SER A 61 -1.83 -4.10 -18.44
N GLU A 62 -1.16 -3.27 -19.26
CA GLU A 62 0.28 -3.34 -19.44
C GLU A 62 1.03 -2.97 -18.16
N ASN A 63 0.58 -1.93 -17.44
CA ASN A 63 1.18 -1.57 -16.16
C ASN A 63 1.09 -2.71 -15.13
N LEU A 64 -0.04 -3.43 -15.10
CA LEU A 64 -0.23 -4.58 -14.23
C LEU A 64 0.68 -5.74 -14.64
N ARG A 65 0.81 -6.00 -15.94
CA ARG A 65 1.76 -7.00 -16.49
C ARG A 65 3.20 -6.67 -16.12
N LEU A 66 3.62 -5.43 -16.35
CA LEU A 66 4.97 -4.95 -16.03
C LEU A 66 5.26 -5.03 -14.53
N ARG A 67 4.33 -4.62 -13.68
CA ARG A 67 4.47 -4.77 -12.21
C ARG A 67 4.61 -6.24 -11.81
N GLY A 68 3.85 -7.14 -12.45
CA GLY A 68 3.98 -8.57 -12.25
C GLY A 68 5.37 -9.10 -12.60
N LEU A 69 5.90 -8.69 -13.76
CA LEU A 69 7.26 -9.05 -14.19
C LEU A 69 8.32 -8.49 -13.24
N VAL A 70 8.20 -7.24 -12.81
CA VAL A 70 9.12 -6.61 -11.85
C VAL A 70 9.11 -7.35 -10.52
N ASN A 71 7.93 -7.69 -9.99
CA ASN A 71 7.83 -8.47 -8.75
C ASN A 71 8.46 -9.86 -8.90
N ASN A 72 8.22 -10.52 -10.04
CA ASN A 72 8.78 -11.84 -10.30
C ASN A 72 10.31 -11.79 -10.41
N LEU A 73 10.84 -10.79 -11.11
CA LEU A 73 12.29 -10.53 -11.19
C LEU A 73 12.88 -10.23 -9.80
N PHE A 74 12.20 -9.41 -8.99
CA PHE A 74 12.63 -9.10 -7.63
C PHE A 74 12.71 -10.37 -6.76
N GLU A 75 11.72 -11.25 -6.83
CA GLU A 75 11.76 -12.54 -6.11
C GLU A 75 12.86 -13.48 -6.63
N LEU A 76 13.14 -13.47 -7.94
CA LEU A 76 14.26 -14.23 -8.49
C LEU A 76 15.61 -13.72 -8.01
N LEU A 77 15.81 -12.39 -7.97
CA LEU A 77 17.02 -11.77 -7.43
C LEU A 77 17.18 -12.07 -5.94
N ARG A 78 16.10 -11.99 -5.16
CA ARG A 78 16.11 -12.35 -3.73
C ARG A 78 16.48 -13.81 -3.48
N LYS A 79 16.06 -14.71 -4.36
CA LYS A 79 16.43 -16.13 -4.33
C LYS A 79 17.90 -16.35 -4.74
N ALA A 80 18.39 -15.60 -5.73
CA ALA A 80 19.79 -15.64 -6.17
C ALA A 80 20.74 -15.07 -5.11
N ASP A 81 20.31 -14.07 -4.34
CA ASP A 81 21.03 -13.50 -3.19
C ASP A 81 20.96 -14.41 -1.93
N GLY A 82 20.39 -15.61 -2.05
CA GLY A 82 20.35 -16.64 -1.01
C GLY A 82 21.70 -17.34 -0.78
N GLY A 83 22.71 -16.55 -0.41
CA GLY A 83 24.05 -17.00 -0.04
C GLY A 83 24.68 -16.21 1.11
N VAL A 84 23.91 -15.46 1.92
CA VAL A 84 24.35 -15.09 3.27
C VAL A 84 23.57 -15.93 4.27
N ARG A 85 24.31 -16.88 4.85
CA ARG A 85 23.86 -17.84 5.84
C ARG A 85 23.24 -17.08 7.01
N LYS A 86 22.00 -17.40 7.34
CA LYS A 86 21.54 -17.30 8.74
C LYS A 86 22.20 -18.46 9.51
N ASP A 87 23.53 -18.46 9.55
CA ASP A 87 24.23 -19.26 10.54
C ASP A 87 24.20 -18.48 11.85
N GLU A 88 23.79 -19.18 12.89
CA GLU A 88 23.75 -18.74 14.29
C GLU A 88 22.75 -17.62 14.61
N VAL A 89 21.54 -18.03 14.94
CA VAL A 89 20.95 -17.52 16.19
C VAL A 89 21.57 -18.37 17.30
N PRO A 90 22.48 -17.84 18.13
CA PRO A 90 22.90 -18.58 19.31
C PRO A 90 21.66 -18.72 20.20
N SER A 91 21.27 -19.96 20.45
CA SER A 91 20.40 -20.30 21.57
C SER A 91 21.09 -19.82 22.84
N GLN A 92 20.76 -18.61 23.31
CA GLN A 92 21.13 -18.21 24.65
C GLN A 92 20.24 -19.01 25.61
N SER A 93 20.81 -20.11 26.09
CA SER A 93 20.53 -20.68 27.40
C SER A 93 20.26 -19.58 28.43
N PRO A 94 19.37 -19.81 29.42
CA PRO A 94 19.06 -18.80 30.44
C PRO A 94 20.37 -18.38 31.10
N THR A 95 20.83 -17.18 30.77
CA THR A 95 22.15 -16.71 31.18
C THR A 95 22.03 -16.25 32.62
N ALA A 96 22.76 -16.93 33.51
CA ALA A 96 22.92 -16.54 34.90
C ALA A 96 23.24 -15.03 35.04
N PRO A 97 22.92 -14.38 36.18
CA PRO A 97 23.14 -12.96 36.34
C PRO A 97 24.60 -12.59 36.07
N ARG A 98 24.85 -11.87 34.96
CA ARG A 98 26.19 -11.37 34.64
C ARG A 98 26.57 -10.35 35.69
N GLU A 99 27.60 -10.66 36.47
CA GLU A 99 28.23 -9.73 37.41
C GLU A 99 28.57 -8.40 36.70
N PRO A 100 28.15 -7.24 37.26
CA PRO A 100 28.49 -5.94 36.67
C PRO A 100 30.00 -5.71 36.71
N SER A 101 30.56 -5.18 35.62
CA SER A 101 31.98 -4.83 35.52
C SER A 101 32.40 -3.90 36.67
N ARG A 102 33.67 -4.02 37.11
CA ARG A 102 34.23 -3.23 38.22
C ARG A 102 34.05 -1.73 38.02
N ALA A 103 34.15 -1.24 36.77
CA ALA A 103 33.92 0.18 36.45
C ALA A 103 32.46 0.60 36.71
N SER A 104 31.49 -0.26 36.37
CA SER A 104 30.07 -0.04 36.61
C SER A 104 29.75 0.01 38.11
N ARG A 105 30.31 -0.92 38.90
CA ARG A 105 30.13 -0.96 40.36
C ARG A 105 30.65 0.32 41.02
N ILE A 106 31.86 0.76 40.66
CA ILE A 106 32.47 1.98 41.22
C ILE A 106 31.62 3.22 40.90
N ALA A 107 31.07 3.31 39.69
CA ALA A 107 30.22 4.44 39.32
C ALA A 107 28.91 4.48 40.14
N ALA A 108 28.31 3.32 40.40
CA ALA A 108 27.09 3.21 41.20
C ALA A 108 27.35 3.53 42.69
N GLU A 109 28.43 2.98 43.27
CA GLU A 109 28.83 3.22 44.66
C GLU A 109 29.13 4.69 44.95
N LYS A 110 29.91 5.36 44.07
CA LYS A 110 30.24 6.78 44.24
C LYS A 110 29.03 7.70 44.13
N CYS A 111 28.00 7.31 43.38
CA CYS A 111 26.82 8.12 43.11
C CYS A 111 25.62 7.74 43.99
N GLY A 112 25.75 6.79 44.93
CA GLY A 112 24.66 6.32 45.79
C GLY A 112 23.50 5.69 45.00
N GLY A 113 23.78 5.05 43.86
CA GLY A 113 22.78 4.51 42.94
C GLY A 113 22.84 3.00 42.76
N ALA A 114 21.81 2.43 42.13
CA ALA A 114 21.77 1.03 41.73
C ALA A 114 21.94 0.89 40.20
N LEU A 115 22.62 -0.17 39.76
CA LEU A 115 22.81 -0.48 38.34
C LEU A 115 21.55 -1.12 37.76
N THR A 116 20.94 -0.48 36.78
CA THR A 116 19.73 -0.99 36.09
C THR A 116 20.06 -1.58 34.71
N GLY A 117 21.31 -1.47 34.28
CA GLY A 117 21.81 -2.03 33.03
C GLY A 117 23.34 -1.99 32.97
N ARG A 118 23.91 -2.30 31.80
CA ARG A 118 25.36 -2.49 31.64
C ARG A 118 26.20 -1.24 31.99
N PHE A 119 25.63 -0.06 31.80
CA PHE A 119 26.30 1.23 32.07
C PHE A 119 25.36 2.29 32.66
N SER A 120 24.13 1.92 33.03
CA SER A 120 23.13 2.86 33.56
C SER A 120 23.00 2.68 35.06
N SER A 121 23.15 3.78 35.82
CA SER A 121 22.90 3.83 37.27
C SER A 121 21.81 4.86 37.56
N VAL A 122 20.86 4.50 38.42
CA VAL A 122 19.81 5.41 38.92
C VAL A 122 20.06 5.67 40.40
N ARG A 123 19.95 6.92 40.85
CA ARG A 123 20.08 7.26 42.28
C ARG A 123 18.90 6.67 43.04
N VAL A 124 19.19 5.96 44.13
CA VAL A 124 18.14 5.47 45.03
C VAL A 124 18.01 6.49 46.16
N ASN A 125 16.95 7.28 46.16
CA ASN A 125 16.61 8.08 47.33
C ASN A 125 16.02 7.15 48.40
N PRO A 126 16.40 7.27 49.68
CA PRO A 126 15.85 6.45 50.76
C PRO A 126 14.36 6.71 50.99
#